data_AF-A0A4Q2QSG0-F1
#
_entry.id   AF-A0A4Q2QSG0-F1
#
_cell.length_a   1.000
_cell.length_b   1.000
_cell.length_c   1.000
_cell.angle_alpha   90.00
_cell.angle_beta   90.00
_cell.angle_gamma   90.00
#
_symmetry.space_group_name_H-M   'P 1'
#
loop_
_entity.id
_entity.type
_entity.pdbx_description
1 polymer ?
#
loop_
_entity_poly.entity_id
_entity_poly.type
_entity_poly.pdbx_seq_one_letter_code
_entity_poly.pdbx_strand_id
1 'polypeptide(L)'
;MRLLSAFLLAAACTASATAQVSFYADLDGTKETPPNGSTAGGWAHVTLNPDDSVTYDVRVWGLSATMAHIHDGPAGVAGPILVPLTGGPTAWSGTSAPLTAPQVNKLRSQGLYVNVHTAAFPGGEIRGQLDARPIHFAAFLNAAQQVPASGSAAT
;
A
#
# COMPACT_ATOMS: atom_id res chain seq x y z
N MET A 1 -26.18 59.37 7.08
CA MET A 1 -25.23 58.50 6.37
C MET A 1 -25.18 57.17 7.12
N ARG A 2 -25.92 56.15 6.67
CA ARG A 2 -26.00 54.83 7.33
C ARG A 2 -24.95 53.93 6.70
N LEU A 3 -23.94 53.53 7.48
CA LEU A 3 -22.93 52.55 7.06
C LEU A 3 -23.55 51.15 7.13
N LEU A 4 -23.74 50.50 5.99
CA LEU A 4 -24.02 49.06 5.93
C LEU A 4 -22.69 48.31 5.94
N SER A 5 -22.42 47.56 7.01
CA SER A 5 -21.32 46.61 7.07
C SER A 5 -21.72 45.33 6.32
N ALA A 6 -21.06 45.06 5.20
CA ALA A 6 -21.20 43.80 4.48
C ALA A 6 -20.42 42.71 5.22
N PHE A 7 -21.13 41.70 5.72
CA PHE A 7 -20.54 40.52 6.33
C PHE A 7 -20.15 39.56 5.20
N LEU A 8 -18.84 39.45 4.92
CA LEU A 8 -18.32 38.50 3.94
C LEU A 8 -18.35 37.09 4.56
N LEU A 9 -19.26 36.24 4.10
CA LEU A 9 -19.29 34.84 4.51
C LEU A 9 -18.14 34.10 3.82
N ALA A 10 -17.03 33.94 4.53
CA ALA A 10 -15.94 33.07 4.08
C ALA A 10 -16.41 31.61 4.12
N ALA A 11 -16.73 31.05 2.96
CA ALA A 11 -16.92 29.62 2.82
C ALA A 11 -15.57 28.93 3.07
N ALA A 12 -15.39 28.38 4.27
CA ALA A 12 -14.26 27.52 4.56
C ALA A 12 -14.43 26.24 3.73
N CYS A 13 -13.66 26.11 2.65
CA CYS A 13 -13.48 24.87 1.92
C CYS A 13 -12.75 23.90 2.85
N THR A 14 -13.48 23.03 3.54
CA THR A 14 -12.89 21.91 4.27
C THR A 14 -12.43 20.87 3.26
N ALA A 15 -11.21 21.05 2.74
CA ALA A 15 -10.52 19.98 2.04
C ALA A 15 -10.29 18.84 3.04
N SER A 16 -11.16 17.85 3.02
CA SER A 16 -10.98 16.63 3.79
C SER A 16 -9.82 15.87 3.14
N ALA A 17 -8.62 16.01 3.69
CA ALA A 17 -7.47 15.18 3.31
C ALA A 17 -7.79 13.75 3.75
N THR A 18 -8.36 12.96 2.84
CA THR A 18 -8.47 11.51 3.07
C THR A 18 -7.06 10.97 3.26
N ALA A 19 -6.82 10.32 4.40
CA ALA A 19 -5.54 9.70 4.67
C ALA A 19 -5.25 8.68 3.57
N GLN A 20 -4.09 8.82 2.92
CA GLN A 20 -3.59 7.87 1.94
C GLN A 20 -3.40 6.51 2.64
N VAL A 21 -4.06 5.46 2.16
CA VAL A 21 -3.91 4.12 2.75
C VAL A 21 -2.78 3.40 2.04
N SER A 22 -1.70 3.13 2.76
CA SER A 22 -0.58 2.33 2.26
C SER A 22 -0.75 0.85 2.59
N PHE A 23 -0.40 0.03 1.62
CA PHE A 23 -0.37 -1.42 1.68
C PHE A 23 1.05 -1.88 1.35
N TYR A 24 1.47 -2.96 1.99
CA TYR A 24 2.81 -3.51 1.81
C TYR A 24 2.73 -4.99 1.49
N ALA A 25 3.78 -5.53 0.90
CA ALA A 25 3.95 -6.97 0.76
C ALA A 25 5.44 -7.31 0.80
N ASP A 26 5.79 -8.39 1.48
CA ASP A 26 7.09 -9.04 1.34
C ASP A 26 6.94 -10.21 0.37
N LEU A 27 7.77 -10.28 -0.66
CA LEU A 27 7.67 -11.25 -1.74
C LEU A 27 8.74 -12.33 -1.59
N ASP A 28 8.32 -13.59 -1.69
CA ASP A 28 9.22 -14.75 -1.77
C ASP A 28 8.54 -15.93 -2.49
N GLY A 29 9.32 -16.96 -2.84
CA GLY A 29 8.82 -18.13 -3.56
C GLY A 29 7.95 -19.07 -2.72
N THR A 30 8.02 -19.00 -1.39
CA THR A 30 7.20 -19.85 -0.51
C THR A 30 5.74 -19.41 -0.46
N LYS A 31 5.47 -18.16 -0.85
CA LYS A 31 4.13 -17.56 -0.91
C LYS A 31 3.44 -17.77 -2.26
N GLU A 32 4.11 -18.37 -3.25
CA GLU A 32 3.51 -18.74 -4.54
C GLU A 32 2.41 -19.81 -4.39
N THR A 33 1.65 -20.02 -5.46
CA THR A 33 0.62 -21.07 -5.51
C THR A 33 0.75 -21.87 -6.81
N PRO A 34 1.39 -23.05 -6.80
CA PRO A 34 2.05 -23.70 -5.65
C PRO A 34 3.36 -23.00 -5.22
N PRO A 35 3.80 -23.13 -3.95
CA PRO A 35 5.10 -22.66 -3.51
C PRO A 35 6.27 -23.24 -4.34
N ASN A 36 7.31 -22.44 -4.56
CA ASN A 36 8.52 -22.87 -5.25
C ASN A 36 9.79 -22.68 -4.38
N GLY A 37 10.93 -23.16 -4.87
CA GLY A 37 12.21 -23.14 -4.16
C GLY A 37 13.09 -21.90 -4.43
N SER A 38 12.57 -20.83 -5.04
CA SER A 38 13.36 -19.63 -5.29
C SER A 38 13.82 -18.99 -3.97
N THR A 39 15.10 -18.60 -3.93
CA THR A 39 15.68 -17.82 -2.84
C THR A 39 15.65 -16.32 -3.13
N ALA A 40 14.99 -15.91 -4.22
CA ALA A 40 14.78 -14.52 -4.55
C ALA A 40 13.84 -13.86 -3.54
N GLY A 41 13.92 -12.53 -3.44
CA GLY A 41 13.09 -11.77 -2.52
C GLY A 41 12.67 -10.44 -3.12
N GLY A 42 11.69 -9.83 -2.48
CA GLY A 42 11.23 -8.51 -2.87
C GLY A 42 10.35 -7.86 -1.81
N TRP A 43 10.01 -6.61 -2.06
CA TRP A 43 8.96 -5.90 -1.34
C TRP A 43 8.13 -5.06 -2.31
N ALA A 44 6.90 -4.78 -1.91
CA ALA A 44 6.00 -3.84 -2.58
C ALA A 44 5.46 -2.81 -1.57
N HIS A 45 5.36 -1.56 -2.00
CA HIS A 45 4.59 -0.51 -1.36
C HIS A 45 3.54 -0.03 -2.36
N VAL A 46 2.27 -0.16 -1.98
CA VAL A 46 1.12 0.25 -2.80
C VAL A 46 0.29 1.24 -2.03
N THR A 47 0.04 2.39 -2.63
CA THR A 47 -0.83 3.43 -2.12
C THR A 47 -2.17 3.36 -2.83
N LEU A 48 -3.28 3.39 -2.08
CA LEU A 48 -4.60 3.71 -2.64
C LEU A 48 -4.81 5.23 -2.65
N ASN A 49 -5.01 5.79 -3.84
CA ASN A 49 -5.25 7.22 -4.07
C ASN A 49 -6.74 7.58 -3.89
N PRO A 50 -7.08 8.88 -3.73
CA PRO A 50 -8.47 9.33 -3.57
C PRO A 50 -9.38 9.05 -4.77
N ASP A 51 -8.82 8.83 -5.96
CA ASP A 51 -9.54 8.50 -7.20
C ASP A 51 -9.62 6.99 -7.46
N ASP A 52 -9.36 6.17 -6.42
CA ASP A 52 -9.29 4.71 -6.45
C ASP A 52 -8.18 4.12 -7.34
N SER A 53 -7.29 4.93 -7.93
CA SER A 53 -6.07 4.41 -8.54
C SER A 53 -5.08 3.92 -7.47
N VAL A 54 -4.14 3.06 -7.86
CA VAL A 54 -3.03 2.66 -6.98
C VAL A 54 -1.69 3.13 -7.51
N THR A 55 -0.91 3.80 -6.65
CA THR A 55 0.50 4.12 -6.91
C THR A 55 1.36 3.04 -6.29
N TYR A 56 2.26 2.42 -7.06
CA TYR A 56 3.09 1.30 -6.63
C TYR A 56 4.58 1.60 -6.75
N ASP A 57 5.37 1.03 -5.84
CA ASP A 57 6.82 0.83 -5.93
C ASP A 57 7.14 -0.59 -5.49
N VAL A 58 7.81 -1.36 -6.35
CA VAL A 58 8.15 -2.77 -6.14
C VAL A 58 9.63 -2.95 -6.42
N ARG A 59 10.35 -3.57 -5.50
CA ARG A 59 11.78 -3.90 -5.64
C ARG A 59 12.03 -5.35 -5.38
N VAL A 60 12.87 -5.98 -6.19
CA VAL A 60 13.22 -7.40 -6.08
C VAL A 60 14.72 -7.61 -6.24
N TRP A 61 15.20 -8.74 -5.75
CA TRP A 61 16.59 -9.16 -5.84
C TRP A 61 16.68 -10.68 -5.98
N GLY A 62 17.81 -11.17 -6.50
CA GLY A 62 18.05 -12.61 -6.67
C GLY A 62 17.34 -13.25 -7.86
N LEU A 63 16.71 -12.46 -8.73
CA LEU A 63 16.04 -12.91 -9.95
C LEU A 63 16.21 -11.90 -11.11
N SER A 64 15.81 -12.30 -12.31
CA SER A 64 15.71 -11.42 -13.49
C SER A 64 14.29 -11.44 -14.04
N ALA A 65 13.49 -10.46 -13.63
CA ALA A 65 12.07 -10.44 -13.93
C ALA A 65 11.75 -10.09 -15.38
N THR A 66 10.74 -10.76 -15.92
CA THR A 66 10.15 -10.47 -17.22
C THR A 66 8.87 -9.64 -17.07
N MET A 67 8.10 -9.86 -16.00
CA MET A 67 6.81 -9.20 -15.76
C MET A 67 6.53 -9.10 -14.26
N ALA A 68 5.71 -8.13 -13.86
CA ALA A 68 5.16 -8.04 -12.50
C ALA A 68 3.73 -7.51 -12.55
N HIS A 69 2.88 -7.99 -11.64
CA HIS A 69 1.44 -7.71 -11.64
C HIS A 69 0.89 -7.58 -10.21
N ILE A 70 -0.20 -6.81 -10.05
CA ILE A 70 -1.15 -6.99 -8.93
C ILE A 70 -2.28 -7.90 -9.42
N HIS A 71 -2.58 -8.94 -8.65
CA HIS A 71 -3.60 -9.94 -8.94
C HIS A 71 -4.75 -9.92 -7.92
N ASP A 72 -5.90 -10.45 -8.33
CA ASP A 72 -7.09 -10.66 -7.50
C ASP A 72 -7.12 -12.09 -6.95
N GLY A 73 -6.75 -12.27 -5.68
CA GLY A 73 -6.87 -13.55 -5.01
C GLY A 73 -6.39 -13.52 -3.55
N PRO A 74 -7.06 -14.25 -2.64
CA PRO A 74 -6.57 -14.40 -1.27
C PRO A 74 -5.28 -15.23 -1.24
N ALA A 75 -4.59 -15.22 -0.09
CA ALA A 75 -3.40 -16.03 0.12
C ALA A 75 -3.65 -17.52 -0.21
N GLY A 76 -2.72 -18.13 -0.95
CA GLY A 76 -2.82 -19.54 -1.35
C GLY A 76 -3.77 -19.83 -2.52
N VAL A 77 -4.40 -18.81 -3.11
CA VAL A 77 -5.24 -18.96 -4.30
C VAL A 77 -4.68 -18.07 -5.41
N ALA A 78 -4.48 -18.63 -6.60
CA ALA A 78 -4.09 -17.87 -7.79
C ALA A 78 -5.34 -17.21 -8.42
N GLY A 79 -5.18 -16.02 -8.97
CA GLY A 79 -6.30 -15.33 -9.61
C GLY A 79 -5.88 -14.37 -10.74
N PRO A 80 -6.84 -13.68 -11.37
CA PRO A 80 -6.58 -12.89 -12.57
C PRO A 80 -5.74 -11.64 -12.28
N ILE A 81 -5.06 -11.14 -13.32
CA ILE A 81 -4.32 -9.87 -13.27
C ILE A 81 -5.30 -8.71 -13.16
N LEU A 82 -5.05 -7.79 -12.23
CA LEU A 82 -5.75 -6.50 -12.13
C LEU A 82 -4.92 -5.35 -12.69
N VAL A 83 -3.64 -5.27 -12.30
CA VAL A 83 -2.77 -4.16 -12.69
C VAL A 83 -1.47 -4.72 -13.23
N PRO A 84 -1.20 -4.55 -14.53
CA PRO A 84 0.13 -4.73 -15.07
C PRO A 84 1.08 -3.65 -14.56
N LEU A 85 2.24 -4.04 -14.02
CA LEU A 85 3.22 -3.10 -13.49
C LEU A 85 4.25 -2.72 -14.56
N THR A 86 4.58 -1.43 -14.60
CA THR A 86 5.57 -0.86 -15.52
C THR A 86 6.94 -0.81 -14.84
N GLY A 87 7.97 -1.32 -15.53
CA GLY A 87 9.34 -1.34 -15.03
C GLY A 87 10.09 -2.61 -15.43
N GLY A 88 10.99 -3.04 -14.55
CA GLY A 88 11.83 -4.23 -14.68
C GLY A 88 13.31 -3.92 -14.94
N PRO A 89 14.20 -4.91 -14.79
CA PRO A 89 13.92 -6.27 -14.28
C PRO A 89 13.95 -6.36 -12.74
N THR A 90 14.29 -5.29 -12.03
CA THR A 90 14.43 -5.30 -10.57
C THR A 90 13.59 -4.26 -9.84
N ALA A 91 12.90 -3.39 -10.59
CA ALA A 91 12.18 -2.24 -10.06
C ALA A 91 10.96 -1.90 -10.90
N TRP A 92 9.81 -1.71 -10.27
CA TRP A 92 8.57 -1.27 -10.93
C TRP A 92 7.96 -0.13 -10.15
N SER A 93 7.57 0.92 -10.85
CA SER A 93 6.85 2.02 -10.26
C SER A 93 5.90 2.67 -11.25
N GLY A 94 4.82 3.21 -10.73
CA GLY A 94 3.79 3.86 -11.54
C GLY A 94 2.48 4.01 -10.81
N THR A 95 1.48 4.47 -11.54
CA THR A 95 0.10 4.61 -11.06
C THR A 95 -0.85 3.90 -12.02
N SER A 96 -1.79 3.13 -11.49
CA SER A 96 -2.78 2.40 -12.27
C SER A 96 -3.92 3.32 -12.75
N ALA A 97 -4.78 2.80 -13.63
CA ALA A 97 -6.14 3.32 -13.73
C ALA A 97 -6.91 3.06 -12.41
N PRO A 98 -8.00 3.79 -12.13
CA PRO A 98 -8.86 3.53 -10.98
C PRO A 98 -9.29 2.06 -10.88
N LEU A 99 -9.19 1.50 -9.69
CA LEU A 99 -9.79 0.22 -9.35
C LEU A 99 -11.31 0.38 -9.22
N THR A 100 -12.05 -0.66 -9.54
CA THR A 100 -13.49 -0.72 -9.22
C THR A 100 -13.70 -0.82 -7.71
N ALA A 101 -14.85 -0.37 -7.21
CA ALA A 101 -15.18 -0.47 -5.78
C ALA A 101 -15.03 -1.91 -5.19
N PRO A 102 -15.44 -2.99 -5.89
CA PRO A 102 -15.15 -4.35 -5.42
C PRO A 102 -13.65 -4.67 -5.29
N GLN A 103 -12.82 -4.19 -6.21
CA GLN A 103 -11.36 -4.39 -6.16
C GLN A 103 -10.72 -3.59 -5.02
N VAL A 104 -11.20 -2.36 -4.76
CA VAL A 104 -10.79 -1.57 -3.58
C VAL A 104 -11.12 -2.30 -2.28
N ASN A 105 -12.31 -2.90 -2.18
CA ASN A 105 -12.69 -3.71 -1.03
C ASN A 105 -11.76 -4.93 -0.85
N LYS A 106 -11.35 -5.57 -1.95
CA LYS A 106 -10.36 -6.66 -1.91
C LYS A 106 -8.99 -6.17 -1.46
N LEU A 107 -8.52 -5.02 -1.94
CA LEU A 107 -7.26 -4.42 -1.47
C LEU A 107 -7.30 -4.20 0.05
N ARG A 108 -8.40 -3.62 0.55
CA ARG A 108 -8.61 -3.34 1.98
C ARG A 108 -8.75 -4.60 2.85
N SER A 109 -9.16 -5.73 2.28
CA SER A 109 -9.38 -7.00 2.98
C SER A 109 -8.29 -8.05 2.71
N GLN A 110 -7.09 -7.62 2.28
CA GLN A 110 -5.96 -8.50 1.96
C GLN A 110 -6.26 -9.54 0.86
N GLY A 111 -7.17 -9.21 -0.05
CA GLY A 111 -7.57 -10.06 -1.18
C GLY A 111 -6.77 -9.82 -2.47
N LEU A 112 -5.80 -8.91 -2.49
CA LEU A 112 -4.91 -8.67 -3.63
C LEU A 112 -3.45 -8.98 -3.30
N TYR A 113 -2.67 -9.42 -4.28
CA TYR A 113 -1.25 -9.74 -4.11
C TYR A 113 -0.40 -9.20 -5.26
N VAL A 114 0.88 -8.95 -4.99
CA VAL A 114 1.89 -8.69 -6.02
C VAL A 114 2.57 -9.99 -6.38
N ASN A 115 2.79 -10.21 -7.68
CA ASN A 115 3.51 -11.36 -8.21
C ASN A 115 4.52 -10.92 -9.27
N VAL A 116 5.68 -11.57 -9.31
CA VAL A 116 6.79 -11.29 -10.23
C VAL A 116 7.16 -12.57 -10.95
N HIS A 117 7.29 -12.50 -12.27
CA HIS A 117 7.53 -13.63 -13.15
C HIS A 117 8.95 -13.56 -13.73
N THR A 118 9.52 -14.72 -14.02
CA THR A 118 10.77 -14.85 -14.77
C THR A 118 10.62 -15.87 -15.89
N ALA A 119 11.66 -16.01 -16.72
CA ALA A 119 11.69 -17.05 -17.74
C ALA A 119 11.64 -18.47 -17.14
N ALA A 120 12.22 -18.68 -15.94
CA ALA A 120 12.22 -19.98 -15.26
C ALA A 120 10.87 -20.26 -14.55
N PHE A 121 10.19 -19.22 -14.09
CA PHE A 121 8.90 -19.32 -13.40
C PHE A 121 7.85 -18.43 -14.09
N PRO A 122 7.35 -18.84 -15.27
CA PRO A 122 6.40 -18.03 -16.04
C PRO A 122 5.05 -17.85 -15.32
N GLY A 123 4.68 -18.77 -14.42
CA GLY A 123 3.49 -18.67 -13.57
C GLY A 123 3.64 -17.76 -12.34
N GLY A 124 4.87 -17.37 -12.00
CA GLY A 124 5.20 -16.60 -10.80
C GLY A 124 6.43 -17.18 -10.08
N GLU A 125 7.47 -16.36 -9.89
CA GLU A 125 8.66 -16.74 -9.11
C GLU A 125 8.51 -16.33 -7.63
N ILE A 126 8.07 -15.10 -7.37
CA ILE A 126 7.86 -14.59 -6.01
C ILE A 126 6.54 -13.82 -5.89
N ARG A 127 5.85 -14.01 -4.75
CA ARG A 127 4.53 -13.44 -4.46
C ARG A 127 4.48 -12.86 -3.05
N GLY A 128 3.68 -11.82 -2.86
CA GLY A 128 3.37 -11.26 -1.55
C GLY A 128 1.95 -10.68 -1.49
N GLN A 129 1.20 -11.02 -0.45
CA GLN A 129 -0.14 -10.48 -0.24
C GLN A 129 -0.06 -9.03 0.22
N LEU A 130 -0.91 -8.15 -0.34
CA LEU A 130 -0.96 -6.74 0.05
C LEU A 130 -1.72 -6.60 1.36
N ASP A 131 -1.06 -6.07 2.39
CA ASP A 131 -1.64 -5.79 3.69
C ASP A 131 -1.50 -4.34 4.12
N ALA A 132 -2.56 -3.79 4.72
CA ALA A 132 -2.45 -2.52 5.42
C ALA A 132 -1.66 -2.77 6.71
N ARG A 133 -0.40 -2.34 6.75
CA ARG A 133 0.41 -2.37 7.96
C ARG A 133 0.17 -1.06 8.71
N PRO A 134 -0.61 -1.04 9.79
CA PRO A 134 -0.72 0.17 10.59
C PRO A 134 0.66 0.51 11.14
N ILE A 135 1.17 1.71 10.85
CA ILE A 135 2.33 2.23 11.56
C ILE A 135 1.87 2.50 12.98
N HIS A 136 2.23 1.62 13.91
CA HIS A 136 2.02 1.84 15.33
C HIS A 136 3.04 2.90 15.79
N PHE A 137 2.62 4.16 15.88
CA PHE A 137 3.36 5.14 16.67
C PHE A 137 3.07 4.87 18.15
N ALA A 138 3.95 4.13 18.80
CA ALA A 138 3.95 4.01 20.25
C ALA A 138 4.71 5.20 20.84
N ALA A 139 4.00 6.16 21.42
CA ALA A 139 4.61 7.16 22.29
C ALA A 139 4.55 6.62 23.73
N PHE A 140 5.71 6.38 24.34
CA PHE A 140 5.80 6.15 25.79
C PHE A 140 5.62 7.48 26.51
N LEU A 141 4.37 7.90 26.71
CA LEU A 141 4.06 9.11 27.46
C LEU A 141 4.43 8.90 28.93
N ASN A 142 5.41 9.66 29.42
CA ASN A 142 5.72 9.76 30.85
C ASN A 142 5.79 11.22 31.30
N ALA A 143 5.71 11.45 32.60
CA ALA A 143 5.70 12.81 33.17
C ALA A 143 6.96 13.63 32.84
N ALA A 144 8.09 12.97 32.51
CA ALA A 144 9.33 13.65 32.13
C ALA A 144 9.31 14.22 30.70
N GLN A 145 8.30 13.87 29.88
CA GLN A 145 8.16 14.34 28.51
C GLN A 145 7.26 15.58 28.37
N GLN A 146 6.66 16.08 29.45
CA GLN A 146 5.89 17.33 29.43
C GLN A 146 6.82 18.53 29.69
N VAL A 147 6.65 19.64 28.96
CA VAL A 147 7.35 20.91 29.25
C VAL A 147 6.32 22.03 29.46
N PRO A 148 6.28 22.65 30.66
CA PRO A 148 7.04 22.27 31.86
C PRO A 148 6.62 20.91 32.39
N ALA A 149 7.55 20.17 33.01
CA ALA A 149 7.24 18.87 33.61
C ALA A 149 6.18 19.03 34.70
N SER A 150 5.07 18.28 34.62
CA SER A 150 4.12 18.23 35.72
C SER A 150 4.62 17.21 36.75
N GLY A 151 4.81 17.64 38.00
CA GLY A 151 5.24 16.78 39.11
C GLY A 151 4.15 15.83 39.63
N SER A 152 3.21 15.41 38.77
CA SER A 152 2.06 14.61 39.20
C SER A 152 2.43 13.13 39.31
N ALA A 153 2.35 12.58 40.53
CA ALA A 153 2.45 11.16 40.81
C ALA A 153 1.06 10.51 40.76
N ALA A 154 0.43 10.48 39.59
CA ALA A 154 -0.83 9.76 39.43
C ALA A 154 -0.56 8.25 39.28
N THR A 155 -1.23 7.45 40.13
CA THR A 155 -1.28 5.98 40.12
C THR A 155 -2.40 5.48 39.21
#